data_AF-A0A7U6FS94-F1
#
_entry.id   AF-A0A7U6FS94-F1
#
_cell.length_a   1.000
_cell.length_b   1.000
_cell.length_c   1.000
_cell.angle_alpha   90.00
_cell.angle_beta   90.00
_cell.angle_gamma   90.00
#
_symmetry.space_group_name_H-M   'P 1'
#
loop_
_entity.id
_entity.type
_entity.pdbx_description
1 polymer ?
#
loop_
_entity_poly.entity_id
_entity_poly.type
_entity_poly.pdbx_seq_one_letter_code
_entity_poly.pdbx_strand_id
1 'polypeptide(L)'
;MGRKLERLKVVLWRYVHCPFGKHINPVGKANFCGACGQQLNPDAYSQYKVALKDGSEILVMAVNENHAASLVIYGEQQKYDTFSVQNGNVDRVAKVHSDNILSVIKI
;
A
#
# COMPACT_ATOMS: atom_id res chain seq x y z
N MET A 1 -25.74 -10.45 9.66
CA MET A 1 -25.27 -11.84 9.43
C MET A 1 -24.19 -11.95 8.34
N GLY A 2 -24.40 -11.42 7.12
CA GLY A 2 -23.58 -11.70 5.92
C GLY A 2 -22.05 -11.58 6.03
N ARG A 3 -21.52 -10.47 6.58
CA ARG A 3 -20.06 -10.22 6.65
C ARG A 3 -19.24 -11.31 7.35
N LYS A 4 -19.82 -12.11 8.26
CA LYS A 4 -19.14 -13.25 8.90
C LYS A 4 -18.97 -14.43 7.93
N LEU A 5 -20.00 -14.72 7.12
CA LEU A 5 -19.99 -15.78 6.10
C LEU A 5 -18.99 -15.47 4.97
N GLU A 6 -18.88 -14.22 4.54
CA GLU A 6 -17.90 -13.82 3.52
C GLU A 6 -16.46 -13.99 4.01
N ARG A 7 -16.16 -13.57 5.24
CA ARG A 7 -14.84 -13.80 5.86
C ARG A 7 -14.49 -15.29 5.93
N LEU A 8 -15.44 -16.15 6.33
CA LEU A 8 -15.26 -17.60 6.34
C LEU A 8 -14.97 -18.17 4.95
N LYS A 9 -15.68 -17.72 3.91
CA LYS A 9 -15.41 -18.13 2.51
C LYS A 9 -13.99 -17.74 2.07
N VAL A 10 -13.55 -16.52 2.36
CA VAL A 10 -12.19 -16.06 1.99
C VAL A 10 -11.10 -16.85 2.74
N VAL A 11 -11.32 -17.15 4.02
CA VAL A 11 -10.41 -18.00 4.82
C VAL A 11 -10.31 -19.41 4.23
N LEU A 12 -11.45 -20.06 3.94
CA LEU A 12 -11.46 -21.38 3.29
C LEU A 12 -10.75 -21.34 1.92
N TRP A 13 -10.97 -20.29 1.12
CA TRP A 13 -10.29 -20.11 -0.17
C TRP A 13 -8.77 -19.97 -0.04
N ARG A 14 -8.30 -19.26 1.00
CA ARG A 14 -6.88 -19.11 1.30
C ARG A 14 -6.21 -20.45 1.57
N TYR A 15 -6.85 -21.34 2.33
CA TYR A 15 -6.27 -22.63 2.72
C TYR A 15 -6.50 -23.77 1.71
N VAL A 16 -7.63 -23.78 0.99
CA VAL A 16 -8.02 -24.90 0.11
C VAL A 16 -7.71 -24.64 -1.37
N HIS A 17 -7.76 -23.40 -1.85
CA HIS A 17 -7.62 -23.10 -3.28
C HIS A 17 -6.29 -22.43 -3.65
N CYS A 18 -5.80 -21.50 -2.83
CA CYS A 18 -4.56 -20.78 -3.14
C CYS A 18 -3.31 -21.68 -3.25
N PRO A 19 -3.12 -22.74 -2.45
CA PRO A 19 -1.97 -23.65 -2.60
C PRO A 19 -1.93 -24.40 -3.95
N PHE A 20 -3.07 -24.53 -4.63
CA PHE A 20 -3.20 -25.15 -5.94
C PHE A 20 -3.26 -24.11 -7.09
N GLY A 21 -2.74 -22.90 -6.86
CA GLY A 21 -2.70 -21.81 -7.84
C GLY A 21 -4.06 -21.15 -8.15
N LYS A 22 -5.15 -21.55 -7.47
CA LYS A 22 -6.50 -21.02 -7.72
C LYS A 22 -6.73 -19.73 -6.93
N HIS A 23 -6.16 -18.64 -7.41
CA HIS A 23 -6.22 -17.32 -6.77
C HIS A 23 -7.49 -16.53 -7.12
N ILE A 24 -7.92 -15.65 -6.21
CA ILE A 24 -9.05 -14.74 -6.42
C ILE A 24 -8.57 -13.55 -7.25
N ASN A 25 -8.87 -13.57 -8.55
CA ASN A 25 -8.60 -12.48 -9.50
C ASN A 25 -9.89 -12.03 -10.22
N PRO A 26 -10.75 -11.21 -9.58
CA PRO A 26 -11.96 -10.71 -10.23
C PRO A 26 -11.60 -9.91 -11.49
N VAL A 27 -12.16 -10.32 -12.63
CA VAL A 27 -11.98 -9.67 -13.95
C VAL A 27 -10.53 -9.67 -14.47
N GLY A 28 -9.63 -10.48 -13.90
CA GLY A 28 -8.22 -10.56 -14.36
C GLY A 28 -7.35 -9.34 -14.00
N LYS A 29 -7.92 -8.31 -13.36
CA LYS A 29 -7.29 -7.00 -13.10
C LYS A 29 -6.75 -6.82 -11.67
N ALA A 30 -6.82 -7.85 -10.82
CA ALA A 30 -6.36 -7.75 -9.45
C ALA A 30 -4.83 -7.86 -9.36
N ASN A 31 -4.18 -6.86 -8.76
CA ASN A 31 -2.74 -6.90 -8.51
C ASN A 31 -2.34 -8.00 -7.52
N PHE A 32 -3.21 -8.32 -6.55
CA PHE A 32 -3.00 -9.34 -5.53
C PHE A 32 -4.24 -10.22 -5.35
N CYS A 33 -4.03 -11.47 -4.93
CA CYS A 33 -5.08 -12.39 -4.57
C CYS A 33 -5.84 -11.92 -3.33
N GLY A 34 -7.16 -11.70 -3.45
CA GLY A 34 -8.02 -11.27 -2.35
C GLY A 34 -8.15 -12.23 -1.14
N ALA A 35 -7.53 -13.42 -1.19
CA ALA A 35 -7.51 -14.39 -0.10
C ALA A 35 -6.13 -14.61 0.54
N CYS A 36 -5.08 -14.81 -0.26
CA CYS A 36 -3.72 -15.07 0.26
C CYS A 36 -2.76 -13.89 0.17
N GLY A 37 -3.12 -12.79 -0.51
CA GLY A 37 -2.24 -11.63 -0.71
C GLY A 37 -1.12 -11.82 -1.74
N GLN A 38 -0.99 -13.01 -2.34
CA GLN A 38 -0.01 -13.29 -3.39
C GLN A 38 -0.17 -12.33 -4.57
N GLN A 39 0.95 -11.78 -5.04
CA GLN A 39 1.00 -10.94 -6.25
C GLN A 39 0.60 -11.77 -7.48
N LEU A 40 -0.33 -11.24 -8.27
CA LEU A 40 -0.87 -11.87 -9.48
C LEU A 40 -0.48 -11.10 -10.74
N ASN A 41 -0.38 -9.77 -10.63
CA ASN A 41 0.16 -8.92 -11.69
C ASN A 41 1.66 -8.69 -11.42
N PRO A 42 2.59 -9.08 -12.31
CA PRO A 42 4.01 -8.75 -12.15
C PRO A 42 4.22 -7.22 -12.10
N ASP A 43 3.46 -6.47 -12.90
CA ASP A 43 3.49 -5.00 -12.99
C ASP A 43 2.54 -4.34 -11.96
N ALA A 44 2.31 -5.00 -10.82
CA ALA A 44 1.44 -4.50 -9.75
C ALA A 44 1.93 -3.18 -9.15
N TYR A 45 3.25 -2.96 -9.15
CA TYR A 45 3.89 -1.75 -8.66
C TYR A 45 4.36 -0.90 -9.83
N SER A 46 4.33 0.41 -9.65
CA SER A 46 4.90 1.39 -10.56
C SER A 46 5.47 2.56 -9.78
N GLN A 47 6.33 3.35 -10.41
CA GLN A 47 6.87 4.55 -9.80
C GLN A 47 5.85 5.69 -9.91
N TYR A 48 5.69 6.43 -8.82
CA TYR A 48 4.85 7.62 -8.76
C TYR A 48 5.67 8.80 -8.25
N LYS A 49 5.45 9.95 -8.89
CA LYS A 49 5.90 11.26 -8.43
C LYS A 49 4.78 11.89 -7.61
N VAL A 50 5.04 12.22 -6.36
CA VAL A 50 4.13 13.01 -5.54
C VAL A 50 4.72 14.39 -5.33
N ALA A 51 4.06 15.40 -5.87
CA ALA A 51 4.39 16.80 -5.62
C ALA A 51 3.61 17.29 -4.39
N LEU A 52 4.28 18.01 -3.50
CA LEU A 52 3.68 18.65 -2.33
C LEU A 52 3.44 20.15 -2.60
N LYS A 53 2.56 20.76 -1.80
CA LYS A 53 2.19 22.18 -1.93
C LYS A 53 3.32 23.16 -1.60
N ASP A 54 4.39 22.70 -0.95
CA ASP A 54 5.61 23.49 -0.71
C ASP A 54 6.59 23.45 -1.90
N GLY A 55 6.26 22.72 -2.97
CA GLY A 55 7.10 22.54 -4.15
C GLY A 55 8.09 21.38 -4.06
N SER A 56 8.12 20.63 -2.96
CA SER A 56 8.93 19.42 -2.85
C SER A 56 8.32 18.25 -3.63
N GLU A 57 9.18 17.34 -4.11
CA GLU A 57 8.78 16.20 -4.93
C GLU A 57 9.36 14.90 -4.36
N ILE A 58 8.51 13.89 -4.18
CA ILE A 58 8.87 12.62 -3.55
C ILE A 58 8.53 11.48 -4.51
N LEU A 59 9.48 10.58 -4.74
CA LEU A 59 9.32 9.38 -5.56
C LEU A 59 8.95 8.18 -4.68
N VAL A 60 7.86 7.48 -5.00
CA VAL A 60 7.39 6.30 -4.28
C VAL A 60 7.03 5.15 -5.22
N MET A 61 7.27 3.91 -4.79
CA MET A 61 6.78 2.71 -5.50
C MET A 61 5.41 2.32 -4.94
N ALA A 62 4.37 2.37 -5.76
CA ALA A 62 3.00 2.16 -5.34
C ALA A 62 2.19 1.39 -6.38
N VAL A 63 0.96 1.01 -6.03
CA VAL A 63 0.09 0.16 -6.88
C VAL A 63 -1.06 0.93 -7.52
N ASN A 64 -1.26 2.17 -7.06
CA ASN A 64 -2.16 3.20 -7.57
C ASN A 64 -1.82 4.53 -6.84
N GLU A 65 -2.45 5.62 -7.27
CA GLU A 65 -2.23 6.97 -6.74
C GLU A 65 -2.60 7.10 -5.25
N ASN A 66 -3.67 6.43 -4.81
CA ASN A 66 -4.08 6.42 -3.40
C ASN A 66 -3.04 5.73 -2.49
N HIS A 67 -2.45 4.63 -2.97
CA HIS A 67 -1.35 3.97 -2.26
C HIS A 67 -0.11 4.87 -2.24
N ALA A 68 0.23 5.51 -3.36
CA ALA A 68 1.33 6.47 -3.44
C ALA A 68 1.17 7.61 -2.41
N ALA A 69 0.00 8.25 -2.37
CA ALA A 69 -0.32 9.30 -1.40
C ALA A 69 -0.16 8.82 0.07
N SER A 70 -0.58 7.59 0.38
CA SER A 70 -0.48 7.02 1.74
C SER A 70 0.94 6.64 2.19
N LEU A 71 1.87 6.56 1.25
CA LEU A 71 3.28 6.26 1.45
C LEU A 71 4.16 7.51 1.59
N VAL A 72 3.63 8.71 1.34
CA VAL A 72 4.43 9.94 1.39
C VAL A 72 4.70 10.37 2.83
N ILE A 73 5.98 10.63 3.11
CA ILE A 73 6.47 10.99 4.43
C ILE A 73 7.36 12.23 4.30
N TYR A 74 7.18 13.19 5.21
CA TYR A 74 7.88 14.46 5.24
C TYR A 74 9.14 14.39 6.11
N GLY A 75 10.20 15.05 5.68
CA GLY A 75 11.54 15.02 6.30
C GLY A 75 12.55 14.22 5.48
N GLU A 76 13.85 14.43 5.75
CA GLU A 76 14.91 13.71 5.05
C GLU A 76 14.82 12.20 5.35
N GLN A 77 14.73 11.36 4.31
CA GLN A 77 14.66 9.89 4.40
C GLN A 77 15.89 9.21 5.07
N GLN A 78 16.85 9.98 5.60
CA GLN A 78 18.10 9.49 6.18
C GLN A 78 18.39 9.97 7.60
N LYS A 79 17.55 10.81 8.24
CA LYS A 79 18.07 11.70 9.31
C LYS A 79 17.16 12.04 10.48
N TYR A 80 16.18 11.17 10.74
CA TYR A 80 15.01 11.58 11.48
C TYR A 80 14.59 10.50 12.51
N ASP A 81 14.31 10.92 13.78
CA ASP A 81 13.91 10.20 15.06
C ASP A 81 12.47 10.47 15.83
N THR A 82 11.34 9.75 15.66
CA THR A 82 10.02 9.77 16.38
C THR A 82 9.47 8.35 16.64
N PHE A 83 8.54 8.19 17.57
CA PHE A 83 8.67 7.17 18.59
C PHE A 83 7.99 5.82 18.29
N SER A 84 8.74 4.72 18.31
CA SER A 84 8.17 3.38 18.46
C SER A 84 7.49 3.27 19.82
N VAL A 85 6.16 3.19 19.80
CA VAL A 85 5.29 3.06 20.97
C VAL A 85 5.59 1.77 21.77
N GLN A 86 6.30 0.81 21.18
CA GLN A 86 6.73 -0.44 21.83
C GLN A 86 8.07 -0.34 22.57
N ASN A 87 8.91 0.67 22.28
CA ASN A 87 10.31 0.70 22.72
C ASN A 87 10.81 2.05 23.26
N GLY A 88 10.12 3.16 22.97
CA GLY A 88 10.61 4.51 23.24
C GLY A 88 11.70 5.02 22.29
N ASN A 89 12.18 4.17 21.37
CA ASN A 89 13.16 4.52 20.32
C ASN A 89 12.52 5.36 19.22
N VAL A 90 13.36 6.07 18.44
CA VAL A 90 13.01 7.34 17.83
C VAL A 90 13.42 7.27 16.32
N ASP A 91 12.45 7.32 15.36
CA ASP A 91 12.39 7.29 13.85
C ASP A 91 11.46 8.42 13.15
N ARG A 92 11.91 9.71 12.94
CA ARG A 92 11.22 11.11 12.86
C ARG A 92 10.52 11.31 11.50
N VAL A 93 10.15 10.26 10.79
CA VAL A 93 9.58 10.42 9.45
C VAL A 93 8.06 10.64 9.61
N ALA A 94 7.62 11.90 9.49
CA ALA A 94 6.22 12.29 9.74
C ALA A 94 5.36 12.15 8.48
N LYS A 95 4.31 11.31 8.51
CA LYS A 95 3.45 11.11 7.33
C LYS A 95 2.82 12.42 6.85
N VAL A 96 2.89 12.67 5.54
CA VAL A 96 2.26 13.84 4.92
C VAL A 96 0.75 13.69 5.00
N HIS A 97 0.06 14.70 5.53
CA HIS A 97 -1.40 14.76 5.45
C HIS A 97 -1.83 14.95 3.99
N SER A 98 -2.89 14.24 3.55
CA SER A 98 -3.36 14.27 2.15
C SER A 98 -3.53 15.67 1.58
N ASP A 99 -3.96 16.61 2.41
CA ASP A 99 -4.25 17.99 2.01
C ASP A 99 -2.99 18.80 1.66
N ASN A 100 -1.80 18.33 2.02
CA ASN A 100 -0.52 18.93 1.65
C ASN A 100 0.05 18.36 0.34
N ILE A 101 -0.57 17.30 -0.21
CA ILE A 101 -0.25 16.79 -1.55
C ILE A 101 -0.89 17.72 -2.59
N LEU A 102 -0.09 18.11 -3.58
CA LEU A 102 -0.54 18.91 -4.73
C LEU A 102 -1.00 18.00 -5.88
N SER A 103 -0.20 16.98 -6.21
CA SER A 103 -0.52 16.03 -7.27
C SER A 103 0.23 14.70 -7.09
N VAL A 104 -0.36 13.63 -7.63
CA VAL A 104 0.25 12.31 -7.74
C VAL A 104 0.24 11.92 -9.22
N ILE A 105 1.39 11.62 -9.79
CA ILE A 105 1.55 11.34 -11.22
C ILE A 105 2.33 10.03 -11.38
N LYS A 106 1.84 9.11 -12.21
CA LYS A 106 2.58 7.90 -12.59
C LYS A 106 3.71 8.25 -13.56
N ILE A 107 4.90 7.70 -13.33
CA ILE A 107 6.05 7.74 -14.26
C ILE A 107 6.12 6.41 -15.02
#